data_AF-A0A833CB48-F1
#
_entry.id   AF-A0A833CB48-F1
#
_cell.length_a   1.000
_cell.length_b   1.000
_cell.length_c   1.000
_cell.angle_alpha   90.00
_cell.angle_beta   90.00
_cell.angle_gamma   90.00
#
_symmetry.space_group_name_H-M   'P 1'
#
loop_
_entity.id
_entity.type
_entity.pdbx_description
1 polymer ?
#
loop_
_entity_poly.entity_id
_entity_poly.type
_entity_poly.pdbx_seq_one_letter_code
_entity_poly.pdbx_strand_id
1 'polypeptide(L)'
;MEANKLGFIYEKEKPEVLTALEIRDHNGTPINNRWGFSRVTYEYDNAGHVITTKALNKNGELDGNAPKSSLYDISDTNTLTLLTSNIKQGLFTSGPEIRYTYDDKHRGPVKIGFFGIDGLPTTLESGLRGVAAFNITYDENDNITSLKLIGTNGLSISPDTDRKSEPDEIKMEYDNKANIIKISFFKNGEPIPRSYRYQREDETAVASISFQFDEQRHVTEVRYFDKNGAPTYRTTRRGNLQYYGVKFNFVDNKYVPTYYLDSQGNEL
;
A
#
# COMPACT_ATOMS: atom_id res chain seq x y z
N MET A 1 -19.28 -28.59 11.56
CA MET A 1 -18.41 -27.43 11.84
C MET A 1 -19.34 -26.24 11.97
N GLU A 2 -19.60 -25.77 13.18
CA GLU A 2 -20.47 -24.61 13.38
C GLU A 2 -19.70 -23.33 13.04
N ALA A 3 -20.35 -22.42 12.33
CA ALA A 3 -19.72 -21.20 11.83
C ALA A 3 -19.55 -20.17 12.96
N ASN A 4 -18.37 -19.54 13.00
CA ASN A 4 -18.15 -18.35 13.83
C ASN A 4 -19.08 -17.23 13.36
N LYS A 5 -19.53 -16.38 14.29
CA LYS A 5 -20.39 -15.23 14.03
C LYS A 5 -19.55 -13.95 14.03
N LEU A 6 -19.79 -13.06 13.06
CA LEU A 6 -19.27 -11.70 13.07
C LEU A 6 -20.33 -10.77 13.69
N GLY A 7 -19.98 -10.14 14.80
CA GLY A 7 -20.79 -9.15 15.49
C GLY A 7 -20.37 -7.73 15.12
N PHE A 8 -21.36 -6.86 14.97
CA PHE A 8 -21.20 -5.43 14.77
C PHE A 8 -21.61 -4.74 16.07
N ILE A 9 -20.72 -3.96 16.65
CA ILE A 9 -20.94 -3.23 17.90
C ILE A 9 -21.05 -1.75 17.55
N TYR A 10 -22.15 -1.13 17.93
CA TYR A 10 -22.45 0.28 17.66
C TYR A 10 -22.37 1.11 18.94
N GLU A 11 -22.14 2.42 18.78
CA GLU A 11 -22.22 3.37 19.90
C GLU A 11 -23.65 3.38 20.48
N LYS A 12 -23.76 3.33 21.81
CA LYS A 12 -25.04 3.17 22.51
C LYS A 12 -26.02 4.33 22.23
N GLU A 13 -25.49 5.55 22.14
CA GLU A 13 -26.28 6.78 21.95
C GLU A 13 -26.37 7.21 20.49
N LYS A 14 -25.60 6.57 19.59
CA LYS A 14 -25.54 6.81 18.15
C LYS A 14 -25.47 5.48 17.39
N PRO A 15 -26.60 4.76 17.24
CA PRO A 15 -26.62 3.39 16.71
C PRO A 15 -26.15 3.26 15.26
N GLU A 16 -25.95 4.37 14.55
CA GLU A 16 -25.33 4.45 13.23
C GLU A 16 -23.79 4.39 13.26
N VAL A 17 -23.16 4.64 14.42
CA VAL A 17 -21.70 4.67 14.56
C VAL A 17 -21.19 3.29 14.96
N LEU A 18 -20.54 2.59 14.02
CA LEU A 18 -19.89 1.31 14.29
C LEU A 18 -18.62 1.55 15.14
N THR A 19 -18.54 0.97 16.33
CA THR A 19 -17.38 1.13 17.24
C THR A 19 -16.50 -0.11 17.30
N ALA A 20 -17.01 -1.29 16.92
CA ALA A 20 -16.18 -2.47 16.77
C ALA A 20 -16.79 -3.57 15.89
N LEU A 21 -15.91 -4.38 15.32
CA LEU A 21 -16.22 -5.70 14.78
C LEU A 21 -15.71 -6.77 15.75
N GLU A 22 -16.51 -7.79 16.05
CA GLU A 22 -16.15 -8.85 17.00
C GLU A 22 -16.44 -10.25 16.45
N ILE A 23 -15.50 -11.16 16.63
CA ILE A 23 -15.60 -12.56 16.21
C ILE A 23 -16.02 -13.39 17.41
N ARG A 24 -17.12 -14.10 17.26
CA ARG A 24 -17.75 -14.90 18.33
C ARG A 24 -17.92 -16.36 17.90
N ASP A 25 -17.90 -17.26 18.87
CA ASP A 25 -18.31 -18.65 18.66
C ASP A 25 -19.84 -18.75 18.46
N HIS A 26 -20.33 -19.98 18.29
CA HIS A 26 -21.76 -20.26 18.12
C HIS A 26 -22.61 -19.81 19.33
N ASN A 27 -22.03 -19.79 20.54
CA ASN A 27 -22.65 -19.36 21.79
C ASN A 27 -22.59 -17.85 22.01
N GLY A 28 -21.93 -17.10 21.11
CA GLY A 28 -21.79 -15.65 21.24
C GLY A 28 -20.60 -15.22 22.11
N THR A 29 -19.70 -16.13 22.48
CA THR A 29 -18.49 -15.82 23.25
C THR A 29 -17.39 -15.31 22.31
N PRO A 30 -16.67 -14.21 22.65
CA PRO A 30 -15.54 -13.76 21.86
C PRO A 30 -14.45 -14.83 21.70
N ILE A 31 -13.95 -15.00 20.48
CA ILE A 31 -12.88 -15.96 20.15
C ILE A 31 -11.84 -15.31 19.25
N ASN A 32 -10.57 -15.68 19.44
CA ASN A 32 -9.51 -15.24 18.55
C ASN A 32 -9.65 -15.91 17.18
N ASN A 33 -9.43 -15.14 16.12
CA ASN A 33 -9.28 -15.69 14.77
C ASN A 33 -7.88 -16.29 14.55
N ARG A 34 -7.60 -16.75 13.33
CA ARG A 34 -6.30 -17.31 12.94
C ARG A 34 -5.11 -16.35 13.06
N TRP A 35 -5.39 -15.06 13.24
CA TRP A 35 -4.42 -13.98 13.36
C TRP A 35 -4.30 -13.44 14.79
N GLY A 36 -4.90 -14.11 15.78
CA GLY A 36 -4.68 -13.84 17.21
C GLY A 36 -5.70 -12.90 17.87
N PHE A 37 -6.44 -12.10 17.12
CA PHE A 37 -7.40 -11.13 17.65
C PHE A 37 -8.85 -11.60 17.53
N SER A 38 -9.70 -11.13 18.44
CA SER A 38 -11.15 -11.37 18.44
C SER A 38 -11.95 -10.14 18.04
N ARG A 39 -11.42 -8.93 18.23
CA ARG A 39 -12.14 -7.68 18.04
C ARG A 39 -11.25 -6.64 17.36
N VAL A 40 -11.83 -5.85 16.48
CA VAL A 40 -11.23 -4.60 15.98
C VAL A 40 -12.11 -3.45 16.42
N THR A 41 -11.56 -2.50 17.16
CA THR A 41 -12.28 -1.30 17.62
C THR A 41 -11.91 -0.08 16.80
N TYR A 42 -12.82 0.88 16.72
CA TYR A 42 -12.68 2.13 15.98
C TYR A 42 -12.95 3.31 16.92
N GLU A 43 -12.07 4.31 16.89
CA GLU A 43 -12.28 5.62 17.53
C GLU A 43 -12.38 6.67 16.43
N TYR A 44 -13.25 7.67 16.63
CA TYR A 44 -13.57 8.67 15.61
C TYR A 44 -13.30 10.09 16.10
N ASP A 45 -12.96 10.99 15.17
CA ASP A 45 -13.03 12.43 15.41
C ASP A 45 -14.47 12.96 15.26
N ASN A 46 -14.65 14.27 15.47
CA ASN A 46 -15.97 14.92 15.35
C ASN A 46 -16.49 14.99 13.91
N ALA A 47 -15.62 14.80 12.90
CA ALA A 47 -15.99 14.76 11.49
C ALA A 47 -16.37 13.33 11.05
N GLY A 48 -16.22 12.34 11.93
CA GLY A 48 -16.52 10.93 11.64
C GLY A 48 -15.37 10.19 10.98
N HIS A 49 -14.16 10.73 10.96
CA HIS A 49 -12.98 10.01 10.50
C HIS A 49 -12.47 9.06 11.58
N VAL A 50 -12.02 7.87 11.18
CA VAL A 50 -11.36 6.93 12.10
C VAL A 50 -9.99 7.50 12.48
N ILE A 51 -9.77 7.80 13.76
CA ILE A 51 -8.49 8.28 14.30
C ILE A 51 -7.66 7.19 14.95
N THR A 52 -8.29 6.11 15.41
CA THR A 52 -7.59 4.95 15.98
C THR A 52 -8.30 3.65 15.60
N THR A 53 -7.51 2.63 15.27
CA THR A 53 -7.99 1.23 15.25
C THR A 53 -7.16 0.38 16.18
N LYS A 54 -7.80 -0.52 16.94
CA LYS A 54 -7.11 -1.46 17.85
C LYS A 54 -7.55 -2.90 17.60
N ALA A 55 -6.59 -3.81 17.49
CA ALA A 55 -6.83 -5.25 17.45
C ALA A 55 -6.73 -5.82 18.87
N LEU A 56 -7.84 -6.36 19.37
CA LEU A 56 -7.95 -6.88 20.73
C LEU A 56 -8.15 -8.40 20.72
N ASN A 57 -7.47 -9.09 21.63
CA ASN A 57 -7.69 -10.51 21.91
C ASN A 57 -9.07 -10.76 22.55
N LYS A 58 -9.45 -12.02 22.76
CA LYS A 58 -10.73 -12.41 23.37
C LYS A 58 -10.97 -11.89 24.79
N ASN A 59 -9.92 -11.47 25.50
CA ASN A 59 -10.01 -10.88 26.83
C ASN A 59 -10.17 -9.35 26.77
N GLY A 60 -10.12 -8.74 25.58
CA GLY A 60 -10.20 -7.29 25.40
C GLY A 60 -8.86 -6.55 25.52
N GLU A 61 -7.74 -7.25 25.53
CA GLU A 61 -6.39 -6.67 25.60
C GLU A 61 -5.81 -6.50 24.19
N LEU A 62 -4.93 -5.51 23.97
CA LEU A 62 -4.23 -5.35 22.69
C LEU A 62 -3.47 -6.65 22.35
N ASP A 63 -3.67 -7.15 21.13
CA ASP A 63 -2.98 -8.36 20.69
C ASP A 63 -1.65 -8.01 20.01
N GLY A 64 -0.54 -8.27 20.69
CA GLY A 64 0.81 -8.13 20.16
C GLY A 64 1.11 -8.98 18.92
N ASN A 65 0.31 -10.03 18.67
CA ASN A 65 0.41 -10.91 17.51
C ASN A 65 -0.45 -10.46 16.33
N ALA A 66 -1.20 -9.36 16.46
CA ALA A 66 -1.95 -8.79 15.36
C ALA A 66 -1.02 -8.62 14.14
N PRO A 67 -1.45 -9.00 12.91
CA PRO A 67 -0.56 -9.07 11.76
C PRO A 67 0.15 -7.73 11.54
N LYS A 68 1.48 -7.71 11.56
CA LYS A 68 2.29 -6.52 11.25
C LYS A 68 2.82 -6.60 9.82
N SER A 69 1.93 -6.86 8.86
CA SER A 69 2.31 -7.01 7.46
C SER A 69 1.63 -5.97 6.59
N SER A 70 2.37 -5.49 5.60
CA SER A 70 1.83 -4.87 4.40
C SER A 70 1.97 -5.89 3.27
N LEU A 71 0.91 -6.12 2.50
CA LEU A 71 0.97 -7.05 1.35
C LEU A 71 1.28 -6.33 0.03
N TYR A 72 1.60 -5.03 0.08
CA TYR A 72 1.65 -4.22 -1.12
C TYR A 72 3.01 -4.27 -1.81
N ASP A 73 3.04 -4.84 -3.01
CA ASP A 73 4.08 -4.55 -4.00
C ASP A 73 3.85 -3.15 -4.58
N ILE A 74 4.73 -2.23 -4.20
CA ILE A 74 4.66 -0.82 -4.56
C ILE A 74 5.09 -0.52 -6.01
N SER A 75 5.30 -1.53 -6.84
CA SER A 75 5.70 -1.38 -8.25
C SER A 75 4.61 -1.69 -9.28
N ASP A 76 3.43 -2.09 -8.80
CA ASP A 76 2.26 -2.40 -9.62
C ASP A 76 1.12 -1.40 -9.34
N THR A 77 0.50 -0.88 -10.41
CA THR A 77 -0.55 0.14 -10.30
C THR A 77 -1.83 -0.39 -9.66
N ASN A 78 -2.21 -1.65 -9.86
CA ASN A 78 -3.40 -2.22 -9.22
C ASN A 78 -3.19 -2.30 -7.70
N THR A 79 -2.00 -2.74 -7.29
CA THR A 79 -1.62 -2.88 -5.88
C THR A 79 -1.53 -1.51 -5.20
N LEU A 80 -0.96 -0.50 -5.86
CA LEU A 80 -0.94 0.87 -5.36
C LEU A 80 -2.33 1.52 -5.36
N THR A 81 -3.18 1.22 -6.34
CA THR A 81 -4.57 1.71 -6.37
C THR A 81 -5.35 1.16 -5.18
N LEU A 82 -5.19 -0.13 -4.87
CA LEU A 82 -5.80 -0.74 -3.69
C LEU A 82 -5.23 -0.16 -2.39
N LEU A 83 -3.90 0.00 -2.28
CA LEU A 83 -3.26 0.62 -1.13
C LEU A 83 -3.79 2.04 -0.89
N THR A 84 -3.75 2.89 -1.92
CA THR A 84 -4.19 4.29 -1.80
C THR A 84 -5.68 4.39 -1.49
N SER A 85 -6.52 3.51 -2.04
CA SER A 85 -7.93 3.41 -1.65
C SER A 85 -8.10 3.03 -0.17
N ASN A 86 -7.36 2.04 0.32
CA ASN A 86 -7.43 1.61 1.72
C ASN A 86 -6.93 2.69 2.67
N ILE A 87 -5.87 3.42 2.31
CA ILE A 87 -5.37 4.58 3.06
C ILE A 87 -6.47 5.64 3.18
N LYS A 88 -7.10 6.04 2.07
CA LYS A 88 -8.16 7.06 2.07
C LYS A 88 -9.36 6.67 2.94
N GLN A 89 -9.63 5.37 3.06
CA GLN A 89 -10.76 4.86 3.86
C GLN A 89 -10.38 4.54 5.32
N GLY A 90 -9.13 4.73 5.73
CA GLY A 90 -8.66 4.33 7.06
C GLY A 90 -8.74 2.81 7.30
N LEU A 91 -8.74 2.01 6.23
CA LEU A 91 -8.84 0.56 6.28
C LEU A 91 -7.44 -0.06 6.24
N PHE A 92 -6.70 0.12 7.33
CA PHE A 92 -5.42 -0.55 7.53
C PHE A 92 -5.53 -1.54 8.69
N THR A 93 -5.00 -2.75 8.53
CA THR A 93 -4.93 -3.76 9.60
C THR A 93 -3.50 -4.27 9.69
N SER A 94 -2.63 -3.48 10.30
CA SER A 94 -1.21 -3.78 10.42
C SER A 94 -0.67 -3.43 11.80
N GLY A 95 -0.83 -4.35 12.75
CA GLY A 95 -0.36 -4.25 14.13
C GLY A 95 -1.47 -4.07 15.17
N PRO A 96 -1.09 -4.03 16.47
CA PRO A 96 -2.01 -3.96 17.60
C PRO A 96 -2.84 -2.66 17.62
N GLU A 97 -2.20 -1.53 17.29
CA GLU A 97 -2.83 -0.22 17.27
C GLU A 97 -2.33 0.59 16.07
N ILE A 98 -3.25 1.30 15.43
CA ILE A 98 -2.97 2.20 14.31
C ILE A 98 -3.60 3.53 14.63
N ARG A 99 -2.84 4.62 14.45
CA ARG A 99 -3.33 5.98 14.63
C ARG A 99 -3.28 6.74 13.32
N TYR A 100 -4.33 7.50 13.07
CA TYR A 100 -4.51 8.30 11.87
C TYR A 100 -4.48 9.78 12.25
N THR A 101 -3.84 10.59 11.42
CA THR A 101 -3.87 12.06 11.55
C THR A 101 -4.39 12.64 10.25
N TYR A 102 -5.33 13.57 10.36
CA TYR A 102 -5.98 14.24 9.24
C TYR A 102 -5.58 15.72 9.23
N ASP A 103 -5.69 16.34 8.06
CA ASP A 103 -5.74 17.79 7.94
C ASP A 103 -7.17 18.23 7.62
N ASP A 104 -7.40 19.54 7.52
CA ASP A 104 -8.72 20.09 7.24
C ASP A 104 -9.05 20.13 5.73
N LYS A 105 -8.13 19.68 4.87
CA LYS A 105 -8.24 19.84 3.41
C LYS A 105 -8.64 18.55 2.70
N HIS A 106 -8.16 17.42 3.20
CA HIS A 106 -8.25 16.15 2.52
C HIS A 106 -9.11 15.17 3.30
N ARG A 107 -9.87 14.33 2.59
CA ARG A 107 -10.72 13.30 3.21
C ARG A 107 -9.93 12.16 3.84
N GLY A 108 -8.73 11.91 3.33
CA GLY A 108 -7.86 10.84 3.79
C GLY A 108 -6.86 11.32 4.85
N PRO A 109 -6.24 10.41 5.61
CA PRO A 109 -5.22 10.77 6.58
C PRO A 109 -3.97 11.32 5.90
N VAL A 110 -3.33 12.32 6.49
CA VAL A 110 -1.98 12.80 6.11
C VAL A 110 -0.87 12.00 6.79
N LYS A 111 -1.20 11.23 7.84
CA LYS A 111 -0.28 10.31 8.51
C LYS A 111 -0.99 9.07 9.03
N ILE A 112 -0.33 7.92 8.89
CA ILE A 112 -0.72 6.66 9.51
C ILE A 112 0.48 6.15 10.32
N GLY A 113 0.29 5.85 11.61
CA GLY A 113 1.35 5.31 12.46
C GLY A 113 0.96 3.97 13.09
N PHE A 114 1.92 3.06 13.22
CA PHE A 114 1.76 1.74 13.81
C PHE A 114 2.37 1.69 15.21
N PHE A 115 1.63 1.15 16.18
CA PHE A 115 2.01 1.15 17.59
C PHE A 115 1.92 -0.25 18.20
N GLY A 116 2.90 -0.56 19.05
CA GLY A 116 2.95 -1.78 19.84
C GLY A 116 1.98 -1.75 21.01
N ILE A 117 1.91 -2.86 21.74
CA ILE A 117 1.08 -2.99 22.96
C ILE A 117 1.55 -2.09 24.10
N ASP A 118 2.79 -1.60 24.02
CA ASP A 118 3.40 -0.62 24.91
C ASP A 118 3.05 0.83 24.55
N GLY A 119 2.30 1.04 23.47
CA GLY A 119 1.94 2.35 22.95
C GLY A 119 3.08 3.08 22.24
N LEU A 120 4.22 2.42 22.02
CA LEU A 120 5.37 2.97 21.30
C LEU A 120 5.29 2.63 19.79
N PRO A 121 5.89 3.46 18.91
CA PRO A 121 5.97 3.14 17.49
C PRO A 121 6.58 1.76 17.25
N THR A 122 5.90 0.93 16.45
CA THR A 122 6.37 -0.41 16.09
C THR A 122 6.46 -0.53 14.57
N THR A 123 7.33 -1.41 14.10
CA THR A 123 7.55 -1.57 12.66
C THR A 123 6.70 -2.69 12.09
N LEU A 124 6.33 -2.56 10.82
CA LEU A 124 5.89 -3.68 10.01
C LEU A 124 7.03 -4.72 9.93
N GLU A 125 6.66 -5.99 9.98
CA GLU A 125 7.57 -7.14 9.97
C GLU A 125 7.67 -7.78 8.56
N SER A 126 6.66 -7.56 7.70
CA SER A 126 6.62 -8.10 6.32
C SER A 126 6.08 -7.11 5.29
N GLY A 127 6.57 -7.23 4.04
CA GLY A 127 6.28 -6.35 2.90
C GLY A 127 7.07 -5.04 2.92
N LEU A 128 6.82 -4.19 3.92
CA LEU A 128 7.51 -2.92 4.15
C LEU A 128 8.25 -2.96 5.49
N ARG A 129 9.10 -3.98 5.68
CA ARG A 129 9.77 -4.26 6.96
C ARG A 129 10.56 -3.03 7.45
N GLY A 130 10.46 -2.73 8.74
CA GLY A 130 11.14 -1.59 9.36
C GLY A 130 10.38 -0.25 9.27
N VAL A 131 9.29 -0.18 8.50
CA VAL A 131 8.43 1.01 8.45
C VAL A 131 7.49 1.04 9.65
N ALA A 132 7.44 2.17 10.36
CA ALA A 132 6.57 2.41 11.52
C ALA A 132 5.45 3.44 11.24
N ALA A 133 5.54 4.20 10.16
CA ALA A 133 4.49 5.12 9.73
C ALA A 133 4.57 5.46 8.23
N PHE A 134 3.48 5.99 7.70
CA PHE A 134 3.41 6.65 6.41
C PHE A 134 3.10 8.14 6.60
N ASN A 135 3.83 8.99 5.89
CA ASN A 135 3.40 10.37 5.64
C ASN A 135 2.85 10.45 4.21
N ILE A 136 1.69 11.09 4.05
CA ILE A 136 0.89 11.04 2.83
C ILE A 136 0.67 12.47 2.34
N THR A 137 0.86 12.70 1.04
CA THR A 137 0.57 13.99 0.38
C THR A 137 -0.48 13.80 -0.69
N TYR A 138 -1.30 14.82 -0.89
CA TYR A 138 -2.43 14.80 -1.82
C TYR A 138 -2.33 15.91 -2.87
N ASP A 139 -3.00 15.72 -4.01
CA ASP A 139 -3.34 16.81 -4.93
C ASP A 139 -4.70 17.45 -4.56
N GLU A 140 -5.12 18.44 -5.36
CA GLU A 140 -6.40 19.14 -5.18
C GLU A 140 -7.64 18.26 -5.42
N ASN A 141 -7.47 17.09 -6.06
CA ASN A 141 -8.53 16.12 -6.34
C ASN A 141 -8.57 14.98 -5.31
N ASP A 142 -7.90 15.15 -4.15
CA ASP A 142 -7.71 14.12 -3.12
C ASP A 142 -6.99 12.86 -3.63
N ASN A 143 -6.19 12.93 -4.70
CA ASN A 143 -5.34 11.81 -5.09
C ASN A 143 -4.05 11.82 -4.28
N ILE A 144 -3.62 10.65 -3.80
CA ILE A 144 -2.37 10.53 -3.05
C ILE A 144 -1.20 10.67 -4.03
N THR A 145 -0.48 11.78 -3.97
CA THR A 145 0.67 12.07 -4.85
C THR A 145 1.99 11.60 -4.28
N SER A 146 2.09 11.42 -2.96
CA SER A 146 3.29 10.87 -2.31
C SER A 146 2.95 9.98 -1.12
N LEU A 147 3.72 8.89 -1.00
CA LEU A 147 3.78 8.01 0.16
C LEU A 147 5.22 7.94 0.65
N LYS A 148 5.52 8.58 1.78
CA LYS A 148 6.83 8.58 2.43
C LYS A 148 6.84 7.62 3.61
N LEU A 149 7.87 6.79 3.68
CA LEU A 149 8.02 5.69 4.62
C LEU A 149 8.88 6.14 5.81
N ILE A 150 8.35 6.00 7.02
CA ILE A 150 8.93 6.57 8.22
C ILE A 150 9.27 5.45 9.23
N GLY A 151 10.49 5.49 9.78
CA GLY A 151 10.94 4.56 10.82
C GLY A 151 10.51 4.99 12.23
N THR A 152 10.85 4.18 13.24
CA THR A 152 10.50 4.45 14.65
C THR A 152 11.16 5.72 15.22
N ASN A 153 12.26 6.18 14.62
CA ASN A 153 12.94 7.43 14.95
C ASN A 153 12.26 8.68 14.34
N GLY A 154 11.16 8.51 13.59
CA GLY A 154 10.47 9.60 12.90
C GLY A 154 11.16 10.10 11.63
N LEU A 155 12.25 9.47 11.21
CA LEU A 155 12.97 9.78 9.97
C LEU A 155 12.52 8.87 8.83
N SER A 156 12.74 9.36 7.61
CA SER A 156 12.55 8.60 6.38
C SER A 156 13.39 7.32 6.39
N ILE A 157 12.83 6.20 5.93
CA ILE A 157 13.54 4.91 5.89
C ILE A 157 13.20 4.13 4.62
N SER A 158 14.21 3.51 4.02
CA SER A 158 13.99 2.45 3.03
C SER A 158 13.58 1.16 3.74
N PRO A 159 12.52 0.46 3.31
CA PRO A 159 12.18 -0.84 3.85
C PRO A 159 13.39 -1.78 3.89
N ASP A 160 13.53 -2.48 5.00
CA ASP A 160 14.56 -3.50 5.16
C ASP A 160 14.16 -4.71 4.30
N THR A 161 14.87 -4.90 3.20
CA THR A 161 14.67 -6.02 2.28
C THR A 161 16.01 -6.55 1.85
N ASP A 162 16.03 -7.75 1.27
CA ASP A 162 17.26 -8.32 0.70
C ASP A 162 17.72 -7.59 -0.59
N ARG A 163 17.08 -6.47 -0.96
CA ARG A 163 17.36 -5.70 -2.18
C ARG A 163 18.27 -4.52 -1.86
N LYS A 164 19.23 -4.25 -2.74
CA LYS A 164 20.24 -3.18 -2.57
C LYS A 164 19.68 -1.76 -2.58
N SER A 165 18.57 -1.51 -3.30
CA SER A 165 18.04 -0.18 -3.54
C SER A 165 16.52 -0.16 -3.41
N GLU A 166 16.06 0.18 -2.21
CA GLU A 166 14.65 0.41 -1.88
C GLU A 166 14.40 1.91 -1.64
N PRO A 167 13.27 2.45 -2.13
CA PRO A 167 12.89 3.85 -1.90
C PRO A 167 12.43 4.08 -0.46
N ASP A 168 12.56 5.32 -0.01
CA ASP A 168 11.91 5.81 1.20
C ASP A 168 10.67 6.67 0.87
N GLU A 169 10.46 6.98 -0.40
CA GLU A 169 9.30 7.74 -0.90
C GLU A 169 8.89 7.28 -2.29
N ILE A 170 7.57 7.24 -2.51
CA ILE A 170 6.95 6.88 -3.78
C ILE A 170 6.07 8.02 -4.21
N LYS A 171 6.26 8.50 -5.44
CA LYS A 171 5.42 9.54 -6.02
C LYS A 171 4.55 8.99 -7.13
N MET A 172 3.32 9.47 -7.19
CA MET A 172 2.30 9.04 -8.15
C MET A 172 1.77 10.25 -8.91
N GLU A 173 1.64 10.09 -10.22
CA GLU A 173 0.98 11.06 -11.11
C GLU A 173 -0.30 10.44 -11.66
N TYR A 174 -1.34 11.24 -11.85
CA TYR A 174 -2.68 10.78 -12.21
C TYR A 174 -3.18 11.42 -13.50
N ASP A 175 -4.01 10.69 -14.24
CA ASP A 175 -4.87 11.29 -15.28
C ASP A 175 -6.16 11.88 -14.67
N ASN A 176 -6.99 12.49 -15.52
CA ASN A 176 -8.28 13.08 -15.14
C ASN A 176 -9.33 12.06 -14.67
N LYS A 177 -9.12 10.77 -14.90
CA LYS A 177 -9.97 9.67 -14.41
C LYS A 177 -9.41 9.10 -13.10
N ALA A 178 -8.38 9.70 -12.51
CA ALA A 178 -7.67 9.23 -11.33
C ALA A 178 -7.02 7.84 -11.52
N ASN A 179 -6.58 7.52 -12.75
CA ASN A 179 -5.66 6.40 -12.96
C ASN A 179 -4.23 6.84 -12.62
N ILE A 180 -3.46 5.99 -11.95
CA ILE A 180 -2.02 6.22 -11.72
C ILE A 180 -1.30 6.01 -13.06
N ILE A 181 -0.93 7.10 -13.73
CA ILE A 181 -0.23 7.07 -15.02
C ILE A 181 1.28 7.03 -14.88
N LYS A 182 1.81 7.34 -13.70
CA LYS A 182 3.24 7.22 -13.43
C LYS A 182 3.52 6.97 -11.96
N ILE A 183 4.52 6.13 -11.71
CA ILE A 183 5.09 5.87 -10.39
C ILE A 183 6.58 6.19 -10.45
N SER A 184 7.08 6.93 -9.46
CA SER A 184 8.50 7.30 -9.36
C SER A 184 9.04 6.97 -7.98
N PHE A 185 10.27 6.46 -7.91
CA PHE A 185 10.91 5.97 -6.69
C PHE A 185 12.00 6.93 -6.21
N PHE A 186 11.92 7.34 -4.95
CA PHE A 186 12.84 8.32 -4.37
C PHE A 186 13.53 7.78 -3.13
N LYS A 187 14.74 8.26 -2.90
CA LYS A 187 15.48 8.09 -1.65
C LYS A 187 16.11 9.40 -1.25
N ASN A 188 15.84 9.89 -0.04
CA ASN A 188 16.35 11.18 0.43
C ASN A 188 16.06 12.35 -0.53
N GLY A 189 14.90 12.32 -1.20
CA GLY A 189 14.49 13.36 -2.15
C GLY A 189 15.04 13.21 -3.58
N GLU A 190 15.92 12.24 -3.84
CA GLU A 190 16.50 12.00 -5.17
C GLU A 190 15.89 10.76 -5.84
N PRO A 191 15.64 10.78 -7.16
CA PRO A 191 15.18 9.61 -7.89
C PRO A 191 16.22 8.48 -7.84
N ILE A 192 15.78 7.26 -7.54
CA ILE A 192 16.67 6.09 -7.50
C ILE A 192 16.15 4.95 -8.37
N PRO A 193 17.05 4.21 -9.05
CA PRO A 193 16.70 2.92 -9.61
C PRO A 193 16.25 1.96 -8.51
N ARG A 194 15.08 1.35 -8.69
CA ARG A 194 14.57 0.32 -7.79
C ARG A 194 15.06 -1.06 -8.25
N SER A 195 15.51 -1.88 -7.30
CA SER A 195 15.82 -3.28 -7.58
C SER A 195 14.55 -4.14 -7.54
N TYR A 196 14.37 -5.02 -8.52
CA TYR A 196 13.22 -5.91 -8.63
C TYR A 196 13.59 -7.35 -8.30
N ARG A 197 12.67 -8.08 -7.65
CA ARG A 197 12.84 -9.51 -7.38
C ARG A 197 12.96 -10.26 -8.72
N TYR A 198 13.94 -11.17 -8.81
CA TYR A 198 14.21 -12.03 -9.98
C TYR A 198 14.81 -11.36 -11.23
N GLN A 199 15.33 -10.13 -11.13
CA GLN A 199 16.22 -9.56 -12.14
C GLN A 199 17.66 -9.59 -11.64
N ARG A 200 18.63 -9.71 -12.55
CA ARG A 200 20.04 -9.54 -12.18
C ARG A 200 20.22 -8.11 -11.69
N GLU A 201 20.79 -7.97 -10.50
CA GLU A 201 20.81 -6.73 -9.71
C GLU A 201 21.59 -5.57 -10.37
N ASP A 202 22.35 -5.87 -11.41
CA ASP A 202 23.17 -4.96 -12.21
C ASP A 202 22.47 -4.46 -13.49
N GLU A 203 21.25 -4.89 -13.81
CA GLU A 203 20.65 -4.68 -15.14
C GLU A 203 19.52 -3.66 -15.22
N THR A 204 18.96 -3.13 -14.12
CA THR A 204 17.80 -2.23 -14.20
C THR A 204 18.06 -0.85 -13.62
N ALA A 205 18.05 0.18 -14.47
CA ALA A 205 18.13 1.58 -14.05
C ALA A 205 16.76 2.20 -13.73
N VAL A 206 15.69 1.40 -13.64
CA VAL A 206 14.29 1.87 -13.58
C VAL A 206 14.03 2.67 -12.30
N ALA A 207 13.92 3.99 -12.45
CA ALA A 207 13.56 4.93 -11.39
C ALA A 207 12.11 5.41 -11.48
N SER A 208 11.48 5.27 -12.65
CA SER A 208 10.04 5.47 -12.81
C SER A 208 9.42 4.56 -13.86
N ILE A 209 8.11 4.36 -13.74
CA ILE A 209 7.29 3.54 -14.63
C ILE A 209 6.09 4.36 -15.06
N SER A 210 5.80 4.43 -16.35
CA SER A 210 4.55 5.03 -16.86
C SER A 210 3.58 3.96 -17.34
N PHE A 211 2.29 4.30 -17.29
CA PHE A 211 1.17 3.42 -17.63
C PHE A 211 0.23 4.13 -18.60
N GLN A 212 -0.28 3.40 -19.58
CA GLN A 212 -1.43 3.81 -20.38
C GLN A 212 -2.60 2.88 -20.11
N PHE A 213 -3.80 3.41 -20.30
CA PHE A 213 -5.04 2.73 -19.99
C PHE A 213 -6.02 2.77 -21.17
N ASP A 214 -6.85 1.75 -21.30
CA ASP A 214 -8.04 1.81 -22.16
C ASP A 214 -9.20 2.56 -21.48
N GLU A 215 -10.34 2.68 -22.17
CA GLU A 215 -11.53 3.34 -21.64
C GLU A 215 -12.13 2.63 -20.42
N GLN A 216 -11.89 1.32 -20.28
CA GLN A 216 -12.33 0.51 -19.15
C GLN A 216 -11.31 0.51 -17.99
N ARG A 217 -10.24 1.31 -18.09
CA ARG A 217 -9.16 1.45 -17.10
C ARG A 217 -8.29 0.20 -16.96
N HIS A 218 -8.22 -0.65 -17.98
CA HIS A 218 -7.21 -1.71 -18.04
C HIS A 218 -5.89 -1.13 -18.55
N VAL A 219 -4.77 -1.56 -17.96
CA VAL A 219 -3.43 -1.17 -18.42
C VAL A 219 -3.18 -1.74 -19.83
N THR A 220 -2.89 -0.88 -20.79
CA THR A 220 -2.59 -1.24 -22.18
C THR A 220 -1.12 -1.17 -22.51
N GLU A 221 -0.36 -0.33 -21.80
CA GLU A 221 1.07 -0.14 -22.02
C GLU A 221 1.79 0.21 -20.71
N VAL A 222 3.02 -0.29 -20.58
CA VAL A 222 3.95 0.08 -19.51
C VAL A 222 5.28 0.50 -20.14
N ARG A 223 5.89 1.59 -19.68
CA ARG A 223 7.25 2.00 -20.06
C ARG A 223 8.13 2.26 -18.85
N TYR A 224 9.43 2.09 -19.01
CA TYR A 224 10.42 2.21 -17.94
C TYR A 224 11.42 3.33 -18.22
N PHE A 225 11.75 4.10 -17.19
CA PHE A 225 12.67 5.24 -17.31
C PHE A 225 13.73 5.21 -16.23
N ASP A 226 14.92 5.71 -16.56
CA ASP A 226 16.02 5.89 -15.62
C ASP A 226 15.80 7.08 -14.67
N LYS A 227 16.76 7.31 -13.78
CA LYS A 227 16.74 8.43 -12.82
C LYS A 227 16.74 9.82 -13.48
N ASN A 228 17.16 9.92 -14.74
CA ASN A 228 17.17 11.15 -15.52
C ASN A 228 15.88 11.30 -16.35
N GLY A 229 14.97 10.33 -16.31
CA GLY A 229 13.75 10.30 -17.10
C GLY A 229 13.95 9.81 -18.55
N ALA A 230 15.13 9.28 -18.90
CA ALA A 230 15.35 8.69 -20.21
C ALA A 230 14.81 7.25 -20.24
N PRO A 231 14.26 6.77 -21.38
CA PRO A 231 13.84 5.37 -21.51
C PRO A 231 14.98 4.42 -21.11
N THR A 232 14.67 3.42 -20.29
CA THR A 232 15.63 2.40 -19.88
C THR A 232 15.07 1.00 -20.09
N TYR A 233 15.95 0.04 -20.39
CA TYR A 233 15.50 -1.31 -20.70
C TYR A 233 15.36 -2.17 -19.44
N ARG A 234 14.56 -3.21 -19.59
CA ARG A 234 14.55 -4.42 -18.76
C ARG A 234 14.91 -5.61 -19.62
N THR A 235 15.39 -6.68 -18.98
CA THR A 235 15.67 -7.95 -19.63
C THR A 235 14.56 -8.95 -19.33
N THR A 236 14.25 -9.84 -20.29
CA THR A 236 13.37 -10.98 -20.00
C THR A 236 14.03 -11.91 -18.99
N ARG A 237 13.26 -12.76 -18.30
CA ARG A 237 13.81 -13.71 -17.31
C ARG A 237 14.91 -14.63 -17.86
N ARG A 238 14.91 -14.88 -19.18
CA ARG A 238 15.94 -15.69 -19.86
C ARG A 238 17.16 -14.88 -20.31
N GLY A 239 17.16 -13.56 -20.15
CA GLY A 239 18.26 -12.63 -20.47
C GLY A 239 18.42 -12.28 -21.95
N ASN A 240 17.58 -12.83 -22.84
CA ASN A 240 17.84 -12.79 -24.29
C ASN A 240 17.21 -11.61 -25.03
N LEU A 241 16.38 -10.80 -24.36
CA LEU A 241 15.69 -9.66 -24.98
C LEU A 241 15.69 -8.47 -24.02
N GLN A 242 16.18 -7.33 -24.50
CA GLN A 242 16.07 -6.04 -23.86
C GLN A 242 14.83 -5.31 -24.40
N TYR A 243 14.01 -4.75 -23.51
CA TYR A 243 12.80 -4.03 -23.86
C TYR A 243 12.59 -2.83 -22.93
N TYR A 244 12.07 -1.74 -23.46
CA TYR A 244 11.86 -0.46 -22.75
C TYR A 244 10.40 -0.26 -22.34
N GLY A 245 9.52 -1.11 -22.85
CA GLY A 245 8.12 -1.16 -22.49
C GLY A 245 7.45 -2.44 -22.97
N VAL A 246 6.20 -2.61 -22.58
CA VAL A 246 5.36 -3.77 -22.91
C VAL A 246 3.96 -3.28 -23.20
N LYS A 247 3.36 -3.76 -24.30
CA LYS A 247 1.92 -3.63 -24.56
C LYS A 247 1.18 -4.87 -24.08
N PHE A 248 -0.05 -4.66 -23.64
CA PHE A 248 -0.91 -5.71 -23.09
C PHE A 248 -2.28 -5.70 -23.74
N ASN A 249 -2.87 -6.89 -23.85
CA ASN A 249 -4.31 -7.07 -24.01
C ASN A 249 -4.89 -7.62 -22.71
N PHE A 250 -6.09 -7.16 -22.36
CA PHE A 250 -6.85 -7.72 -21.25
C PHE A 250 -7.87 -8.74 -21.78
N VAL A 251 -7.63 -10.03 -21.51
CA VAL A 251 -8.46 -11.14 -21.98
C VAL A 251 -8.68 -12.11 -20.83
N ASP A 252 -9.93 -12.56 -20.61
CA ASP A 252 -10.31 -13.50 -19.54
C ASP A 252 -9.77 -13.12 -18.15
N ASN A 253 -9.92 -11.84 -17.77
CA ASN A 253 -9.43 -11.25 -16.52
C ASN A 253 -7.91 -11.35 -16.32
N LYS A 254 -7.13 -11.39 -17.41
CA LYS A 254 -5.67 -11.46 -17.38
C LYS A 254 -5.04 -10.48 -18.36
N TYR A 255 -3.95 -9.86 -17.93
CA TYR A 255 -3.06 -9.11 -18.81
C TYR A 255 -2.15 -10.07 -19.57
N VAL A 256 -2.27 -10.08 -20.90
CA VAL A 256 -1.46 -10.87 -21.81
C VAL A 256 -0.50 -9.93 -22.54
N PRO A 257 0.83 -10.05 -22.36
CA PRO A 257 1.80 -9.28 -23.14
C PRO A 257 1.64 -9.58 -24.64
N THR A 258 1.50 -8.54 -25.45
CA THR A 258 1.36 -8.66 -26.91
C THR A 258 2.65 -8.30 -27.62
N TYR A 259 3.29 -7.20 -27.23
CA TYR A 259 4.53 -6.72 -27.84
C TYR A 259 5.48 -6.17 -26.79
N TYR A 260 6.77 -6.35 -27.02
CA TYR A 260 7.83 -5.62 -26.34
C TYR A 260 8.18 -4.37 -27.14
N LEU A 261 8.58 -3.31 -26.45
CA LEU A 261 8.89 -2.03 -27.10
C LEU A 261 10.38 -1.71 -27.06
N ASP A 262 10.89 -1.08 -28.12
CA ASP A 262 12.21 -0.45 -28.15
C ASP A 262 12.21 0.90 -27.40
N SER A 263 13.37 1.57 -27.36
CA SER A 263 13.52 2.86 -26.65
C SER A 263 12.73 4.03 -27.27
N GLN A 264 12.29 3.90 -28.52
CA GLN A 264 11.44 4.87 -29.21
C GLN A 264 9.94 4.53 -29.05
N GLY A 265 9.62 3.35 -28.54
CA GLY A 265 8.25 2.86 -28.39
C GLY A 265 7.73 2.09 -29.60
N ASN A 266 8.61 1.67 -30.52
CA ASN A 266 8.23 0.76 -31.61
C ASN A 266 8.21 -0.69 -31.11
N GLU A 267 7.40 -1.52 -31.74
CA GLU A 267 7.29 -2.95 -31.43
C GLU A 267 8.54 -3.71 -31.90
N LEU A 268 9.07 -4.60 -31.04
CA LEU A 268 10.22 -5.48 -31.28
C LEU A 268 9.82 -6.79 -31.96
#